data_AF-A0A7H1J8G8-F1
#
_entry.id   AF-A0A7H1J8G8-F1
#
_cell.length_a   1.000
_cell.length_b   1.000
_cell.length_c   1.000
_cell.angle_alpha   90.00
_cell.angle_beta   90.00
_cell.angle_gamma   90.00
#
_symmetry.space_group_name_H-M   'P 1'
#
loop_
_entity.id
_entity.type
_entity.pdbx_description
1 polymer ?
#
loop_
_entity_poly.entity_id
_entity_poly.type
_entity_poly.pdbx_seq_one_letter_code
_entity_poly.pdbx_strand_id
1 'polypeptide(L)'
;MSNKDGRIPLNATILKEQRKRCGLSQEKFAEQCLKQGLLVSMSSIKRAELGMNVLYRTAAHIAKFYDIPVEALLIDDTKNDSSNHSDEHSPTISKSVNDGNTTLNS
;
A
#
# COMPACT_ATOMS: atom_id res chain seq x y z
N MET A 1 4.72 -5.56 24.01
CA MET A 1 4.12 -4.22 23.82
C MET A 1 2.65 -4.29 24.20
N SER A 2 2.22 -3.58 25.23
CA SER A 2 0.87 -3.71 25.78
C SER A 2 -0.17 -3.07 24.84
N ASN A 3 -0.99 -3.89 24.18
CA ASN A 3 -2.13 -3.50 23.35
C ASN A 3 -3.27 -2.89 24.21
N LYS A 4 -3.01 -1.80 24.93
CA LYS A 4 -3.97 -1.19 25.88
C LYS A 4 -5.26 -0.68 25.21
N ASP A 5 -5.24 -0.50 23.89
CA ASP A 5 -6.37 0.09 23.15
C ASP A 5 -7.04 -0.90 22.16
N GLY A 6 -6.73 -2.21 22.23
CA GLY A 6 -7.32 -3.20 21.32
C GLY A 6 -6.93 -3.01 19.84
N ARG A 7 -5.79 -2.34 19.60
CA ARG A 7 -5.22 -2.18 18.26
C ARG A 7 -4.26 -3.32 17.95
N ILE A 8 -4.30 -3.79 16.71
CA ILE A 8 -3.48 -4.90 16.22
C ILE A 8 -2.65 -4.46 15.01
N PRO A 9 -1.44 -5.01 14.84
CA PRO A 9 -0.63 -4.79 13.65
C PRO A 9 -1.23 -5.57 12.47
N LEU A 10 -1.18 -4.98 11.27
CA LEU A 10 -1.60 -5.63 10.03
C LEU A 10 -0.46 -5.61 9.01
N ASN A 11 -0.43 -6.61 8.13
CA ASN A 11 0.50 -6.71 7.02
C ASN A 11 0.10 -5.72 5.91
N ALA A 12 0.80 -4.59 5.84
CA ALA A 12 0.54 -3.55 4.85
C ALA A 12 0.72 -4.02 3.40
N THR A 13 1.61 -4.98 3.14
CA THR A 13 1.84 -5.53 1.80
C THR A 13 0.62 -6.32 1.34
N ILE A 14 0.13 -7.24 2.16
CA ILE A 14 -1.09 -8.03 1.88
C ILE A 14 -2.28 -7.09 1.64
N LEU A 15 -2.46 -6.07 2.49
CA LEU A 15 -3.56 -5.11 2.33
C LEU A 15 -3.53 -4.38 0.98
N LYS A 16 -2.35 -3.90 0.56
CA LYS A 16 -2.17 -3.22 -0.73
C LYS A 16 -2.41 -4.17 -1.90
N GLU A 17 -1.90 -5.40 -1.82
CA GLU A 17 -2.09 -6.42 -2.86
C GLU A 17 -3.55 -6.79 -3.01
N GLN A 18 -4.25 -7.04 -1.91
CA GLN A 18 -5.69 -7.35 -1.93
C GLN A 18 -6.50 -6.20 -2.54
N ARG A 19 -6.22 -4.95 -2.12
CA ARG A 19 -6.90 -3.78 -2.68
C ARG A 19 -6.65 -3.64 -4.19
N LYS A 20 -5.40 -3.83 -4.63
CA LYS A 20 -5.02 -3.76 -6.05
C LYS A 20 -5.66 -4.89 -6.85
N ARG A 21 -5.75 -6.11 -6.30
CA ARG A 21 -6.43 -7.26 -6.91
C ARG A 21 -7.91 -6.98 -7.19
N CYS A 22 -8.56 -6.22 -6.31
CA CYS A 22 -9.93 -5.73 -6.53
C CYS A 22 -10.03 -4.52 -7.48
N GLY A 23 -8.91 -3.97 -7.96
CA GLY A 23 -8.88 -2.79 -8.84
C GLY A 23 -9.29 -1.49 -8.14
N LEU A 24 -9.11 -1.38 -6.82
CA LEU A 24 -9.64 -0.26 -6.03
C LEU A 24 -8.56 0.76 -5.65
N SER A 25 -8.90 2.05 -5.75
CA SER A 25 -8.20 3.07 -4.97
C SER A 25 -8.56 2.94 -3.49
N GLN A 26 -7.81 3.60 -2.59
CA GLN A 26 -8.17 3.64 -1.17
C GLN A 26 -9.57 4.24 -0.98
N GLU A 27 -9.89 5.30 -1.73
CA GLU A 27 -11.20 5.98 -1.69
C GLU A 27 -12.32 5.06 -2.11
N LYS A 28 -12.12 4.34 -3.22
CA LYS A 28 -13.10 3.37 -3.71
C LYS A 28 -13.28 2.21 -2.73
N PHE A 29 -12.21 1.77 -2.09
CA PHE A 29 -12.28 0.73 -1.06
C PHE A 29 -13.10 1.20 0.16
N ALA A 30 -12.87 2.42 0.65
CA ALA A 30 -13.67 3.01 1.73
C ALA A 30 -15.15 3.12 1.37
N GLU A 31 -15.43 3.58 0.14
CA GLU A 31 -16.80 3.69 -0.38
C GLU A 31 -17.50 2.33 -0.44
N GLN A 32 -16.81 1.29 -0.93
CA GLN A 32 -17.39 -0.06 -1.01
C GLN A 32 -17.59 -0.69 0.36
N CYS A 33 -16.66 -0.48 1.31
CA CYS A 33 -16.88 -0.87 2.71
C CYS A 33 -18.17 -0.27 3.26
N LEU A 34 -18.35 1.04 3.08
CA LEU A 34 -19.54 1.75 3.56
C LEU A 34 -20.83 1.21 2.91
N LYS A 35 -20.81 0.91 1.62
CA LYS A 35 -21.96 0.29 0.91
C LYS A 35 -22.37 -1.06 1.47
N GLN A 36 -21.43 -1.80 2.05
CA GLN A 36 -21.68 -3.09 2.71
C GLN A 36 -21.97 -2.95 4.23
N GLY A 37 -22.09 -1.72 4.75
CA GLY A 37 -22.26 -1.46 6.19
C GLY A 37 -20.99 -1.68 7.02
N LEU A 38 -19.83 -1.82 6.37
CA LEU A 38 -18.54 -2.01 7.03
C LEU A 38 -17.93 -0.64 7.32
N LEU A 39 -17.91 -0.26 8.60
CA LEU A 39 -17.41 1.03 9.05
C LEU A 39 -15.87 1.08 8.99
N VAL A 40 -15.34 1.33 7.79
CA VAL A 40 -13.92 1.49 7.52
C VAL A 40 -13.71 2.82 6.78
N SER A 41 -13.11 3.79 7.47
CA SER A 41 -12.83 5.10 6.89
C SER A 41 -11.56 5.10 6.05
N MET A 42 -11.46 6.08 5.14
CA MET A 42 -10.25 6.37 4.38
C MET A 42 -8.99 6.49 5.26
N SER A 43 -9.09 7.22 6.37
CA SER A 43 -7.97 7.36 7.32
C SER A 43 -7.58 6.05 7.97
N SER A 44 -8.54 5.15 8.19
CA SER A 44 -8.27 3.82 8.75
C SER A 44 -7.52 2.93 7.74
N ILE A 45 -7.93 2.98 6.46
CA ILE A 45 -7.25 2.28 5.36
C ILE A 45 -5.84 2.81 5.19
N LYS A 46 -5.67 4.14 5.11
CA LYS A 46 -4.35 4.76 4.96
C LYS A 46 -3.40 4.35 6.09
N ARG A 47 -3.87 4.37 7.34
CA ARG A 47 -3.08 3.91 8.49
C ARG A 47 -2.68 2.43 8.36
N ALA A 48 -3.64 1.56 8.03
CA ALA A 48 -3.38 0.13 7.87
C ALA A 48 -2.34 -0.15 6.76
N GLU A 49 -2.46 0.53 5.61
CA GLU A 49 -1.51 0.41 4.49
C GLU A 49 -0.16 1.10 4.73
N LEU A 50 -0.05 1.93 5.75
CA LEU A 50 1.22 2.47 6.27
C LEU A 50 1.83 1.59 7.36
N GLY A 51 1.21 0.46 7.71
CA GLY A 51 1.70 -0.45 8.75
C GLY A 51 1.38 0.00 10.17
N MET A 52 0.52 1.00 10.34
CA MET A 52 0.11 1.49 11.66
C MET A 52 -0.97 0.59 12.26
N ASN A 53 -0.89 0.35 13.57
CA ASN A 53 -1.89 -0.46 14.27
C ASN A 53 -3.29 0.15 14.14
N VAL A 54 -4.27 -0.69 13.81
CA VAL A 54 -5.69 -0.32 13.72
C VAL A 54 -6.49 -1.11 14.74
N LEU A 55 -7.70 -0.62 15.06
CA LEU A 55 -8.58 -1.34 15.99
C LEU A 55 -8.95 -2.70 15.42
N TYR A 56 -9.08 -3.71 16.27
CA TYR A 56 -9.48 -5.05 15.85
C TYR A 56 -10.79 -5.05 15.03
N ARG A 57 -11.78 -4.22 15.40
CA ARG A 57 -13.01 -4.04 14.61
C ARG A 57 -12.76 -3.63 13.16
N THR A 58 -11.77 -2.76 12.95
CA THR A 58 -11.41 -2.26 11.62
C THR A 58 -10.75 -3.38 10.83
N ALA A 59 -9.84 -4.13 11.45
CA ALA A 59 -9.23 -5.30 10.84
C ALA A 59 -10.27 -6.36 10.46
N ALA A 60 -11.23 -6.65 11.35
CA ALA A 60 -12.31 -7.58 11.11
C ALA A 60 -13.23 -7.14 9.95
N HIS A 61 -13.55 -5.85 9.85
CA HIS A 61 -14.30 -5.33 8.70
C HIS A 61 -13.53 -5.43 7.39
N ILE A 62 -12.23 -5.15 7.41
CA ILE A 62 -11.36 -5.30 6.22
C ILE A 62 -11.28 -6.78 5.80
N ALA A 63 -11.09 -7.68 6.77
CA ALA A 63 -11.07 -9.13 6.53
C ALA A 63 -12.39 -9.62 5.94
N LYS A 64 -13.51 -9.17 6.50
CA LYS A 64 -14.86 -9.45 6.01
C LYS A 64 -15.08 -8.94 4.58
N PHE A 65 -14.57 -7.76 4.24
CA PHE A 65 -14.67 -7.23 2.87
C PHE A 65 -13.94 -8.12 1.86
N TYR A 66 -12.77 -8.63 2.21
CA TYR A 66 -11.97 -9.51 1.35
C TYR A 66 -12.37 -10.99 1.44
N ASP A 67 -13.35 -11.33 2.28
CA ASP A 67 -13.78 -12.69 2.57
C ASP A 67 -12.63 -13.63 3.01
N ILE A 68 -11.82 -13.14 3.95
CA ILE A 68 -10.69 -13.89 4.54
C ILE A 68 -10.73 -13.82 6.07
N PRO A 69 -10.10 -14.77 6.79
CA PRO A 69 -9.90 -14.65 8.22
C PRO A 69 -9.03 -13.44 8.58
N VAL A 70 -9.28 -12.82 9.73
CA VAL A 70 -8.53 -11.63 10.18
C VAL A 70 -7.06 -11.96 10.46
N GLU A 71 -6.78 -13.20 10.85
CA GLU A 71 -5.46 -13.75 11.10
C GLU A 71 -4.58 -13.68 9.84
N ALA A 72 -5.16 -13.83 8.64
CA ALA A 72 -4.43 -13.71 7.38
C ALA A 72 -3.98 -12.27 7.07
N LEU A 73 -4.50 -11.28 7.80
CA LEU A 73 -4.07 -9.89 7.69
C LEU A 73 -3.04 -9.49 8.75
N LEU A 74 -2.75 -10.34 9.74
CA LEU A 74 -1.76 -10.03 10.76
C LEU A 74 -0.34 -10.09 10.18
N ILE A 75 0.60 -9.43 10.85
CA ILE A 75 2.02 -9.58 10.53
C ILE A 75 2.44 -10.98 11.01
N ASP A 76 2.86 -11.83 10.08
CA ASP A 76 3.58 -13.06 10.42
C ASP A 76 5.00 -12.66 10.84
N ASP A 77 5.34 -12.90 12.10
CA ASP A 77 6.69 -12.69 12.64
C ASP A 77 7.76 -13.57 11.93
N THR A 78 7.35 -14.49 11.06
CA THR A 78 8.21 -15.48 10.40
C THR A 78 8.70 -15.08 9.00
N LYS A 79 8.37 -13.90 8.47
CA LYS A 79 8.76 -13.48 7.10
C LYS A 79 9.29 -12.05 7.01
N ASN A 80 10.16 -11.65 7.93
CA ASN A 80 10.89 -10.38 7.81
C ASN A 80 12.37 -10.61 7.55
N ASP A 81 12.70 -11.38 6.51
CA ASP A 81 14.00 -11.29 5.88
C ASP A 81 13.82 -11.24 4.37
N SER A 82 14.50 -10.28 3.73
CA SER A 82 14.51 -9.99 2.28
C SER A 82 13.44 -9.03 1.72
N SER A 83 13.57 -7.73 1.99
CA SER A 83 13.37 -6.73 0.93
C SER A 83 14.29 -5.52 1.13
N ASN A 84 15.56 -5.67 0.73
CA ASN A 84 16.38 -4.55 0.32
C ASN A 84 15.88 -4.12 -1.07
N HIS A 85 14.98 -3.12 -1.13
CA HIS A 85 14.69 -2.41 -2.37
C HIS A 85 15.14 -0.96 -2.17
N SER A 86 16.38 -0.70 -2.54
CA SER A 86 16.93 0.64 -2.72
C SER A 86 16.31 1.25 -3.96
N ASP A 87 15.21 1.97 -3.79
CA ASP A 87 14.71 2.92 -4.79
C ASP A 87 15.56 4.20 -4.71
N GLU A 88 16.78 4.16 -5.25
CA GLU A 88 17.46 5.37 -5.73
C GLU A 88 17.03 5.61 -7.18
N HIS A 89 16.02 6.45 -7.38
CA HIS A 89 15.75 7.05 -8.68
C HIS A 89 16.33 8.47 -8.70
N SER A 90 17.59 8.58 -9.10
CA SER A 90 18.18 9.83 -9.60
C SER A 90 17.66 10.12 -11.01
N PRO A 91 17.15 11.33 -11.32
CA PRO A 91 16.81 11.71 -12.68
C PRO A 91 18.05 12.24 -13.41
N THR A 92 18.66 11.44 -14.30
CA THR A 92 19.63 11.94 -15.27
C THR A 92 18.88 12.37 -16.53
N ILE A 93 18.62 13.68 -16.63
CA ILE A 93 18.11 14.33 -17.85
C ILE A 93 19.13 14.17 -18.98
N SER A 94 18.69 13.52 -20.05
CA SER A 94 19.38 13.50 -21.35
C SER A 94 19.09 14.79 -22.11
N LYS A 95 20.13 15.51 -22.54
CA LYS A 95 20.03 16.49 -23.64
C LYS A 95 20.94 16.02 -24.78
N SER A 96 20.33 15.42 -25.80
CA SER A 96 20.86 15.41 -27.16
C SER A 96 20.28 16.63 -27.87
N VAL A 97 21.13 17.57 -28.25
CA VAL A 97 20.84 18.46 -29.38
C VAL A 97 21.97 18.27 -30.38
N ASN A 98 21.56 17.77 -31.53
CA ASN A 98 22.31 17.50 -32.74
C ASN A 98 22.35 18.79 -33.57
N ASP A 99 23.54 19.22 -33.99
CA ASP A 99 23.68 20.11 -35.14
C ASP A 99 24.99 19.75 -35.87
N GLY A 100 24.83 18.97 -36.93
CA GLY A 100 25.84 18.86 -37.97
C GLY A 100 25.70 20.04 -38.93
N ASN A 101 26.80 20.72 -39.23
CA ASN A 101 26.95 21.36 -40.52
C ASN A 101 28.43 21.37 -40.95
N THR A 102 28.71 20.62 -42.01
CA THR A 102 29.94 20.63 -42.78
C THR A 102 29.81 21.73 -43.83
N THR A 103 30.71 22.72 -43.81
CA THR A 103 30.96 23.58 -44.97
C THR A 103 32.46 23.70 -45.20
N LEU A 104 32.84 23.33 -46.43
CA LEU A 104 34.16 23.42 -47.05
C LEU A 104 34.61 24.89 -47.27
N ASN A 105 35.84 25.04 -47.82
CA ASN A 105 36.45 26.22 -48.47
C ASN A 105 37.31 27.07 -47.51
N SER A 106 38.60 27.35 -47.73
CA SER A 106 39.43 27.38 -48.94
C SER A 106 40.90 27.10 -48.60
#